data_AF-A0ABD2PWF8-F1
#
_entry.id   AF-A0ABD2PWF8-F1
#
_cell.length_a   1.000
_cell.length_b   1.000
_cell.length_c   1.000
_cell.angle_alpha   90.00
_cell.angle_beta   90.00
_cell.angle_gamma   90.00
#
_symmetry.space_group_name_H-M   'P 1'
#
loop_
_entity.id
_entity.type
_entity.pdbx_description
1 polymer ?
#
loop_
_entity_poly.entity_id
_entity_poly.type
_entity_poly.pdbx_seq_one_letter_code
_entity_poly.pdbx_strand_id
1 'polypeptide(L)'
;MGMNMVTKATESALRMLRKEFPRVRVISLSGNMCSDKKPSSINYILGRGKSVLAEVRIPEDILQASLKTTPQRLARLALSKNFAGSAMACSPGMAGCNAHAANIVAAVFAATGQDLAQVVDSSACLTMFEQEETEKGSVLIASVTMPCLEVGVIGGGTRLPAQQACINLMDLDLESPSEHFARLLAALVLAGELSLMAALDTSDLVSAHMKLNRAAGQGSKLQVKEVSKLPLNRFSTLHQRVLMKQTTINDSPPQAGEDVQEERAATRARRRLASHSDQVSSLDVKHSFM
;
A
#
# COMPACT_ATOMS: atom_id res chain seq x y z
N MET A 1 -9.24 5.23 -13.56
CA MET A 1 -9.80 4.01 -12.93
C MET A 1 -10.30 3.06 -14.01
N GLY A 2 -11.38 3.35 -14.75
CA GLY A 2 -11.67 2.64 -16.01
C GLY A 2 -12.05 1.15 -15.89
N MET A 3 -12.26 0.63 -14.67
CA MET A 3 -12.49 -0.79 -14.41
C MET A 3 -13.63 -1.39 -15.26
N ASN A 4 -14.79 -0.74 -15.30
CA ASN A 4 -15.92 -1.23 -16.10
C ASN A 4 -15.62 -1.23 -17.62
N MET A 5 -14.86 -0.24 -18.09
CA MET A 5 -14.48 -0.12 -19.50
C MET A 5 -13.55 -1.28 -19.89
N VAL A 6 -12.52 -1.55 -19.09
CA VAL A 6 -11.58 -2.65 -19.36
C VAL A 6 -12.26 -4.01 -19.21
N THR A 7 -13.17 -4.19 -18.26
CA THR A 7 -13.94 -5.45 -18.14
C THR A 7 -14.77 -5.72 -19.39
N LYS A 8 -15.46 -4.72 -19.93
CA LYS A 8 -16.26 -4.85 -21.16
C LYS A 8 -15.39 -5.17 -22.38
N ALA A 9 -14.22 -4.52 -22.48
CA ALA A 9 -13.25 -4.79 -23.54
C ALA A 9 -12.69 -6.22 -23.44
N THR A 10 -12.28 -6.65 -22.24
CA THR A 10 -11.78 -8.02 -21.99
C THR A 10 -12.83 -9.08 -22.31
N GLU A 11 -14.09 -8.87 -21.92
CA GLU A 11 -15.17 -9.80 -22.28
C GLU A 11 -15.32 -9.94 -23.81
N SER A 12 -15.26 -8.82 -24.52
CA SER A 12 -15.35 -8.79 -25.98
C SER A 12 -14.16 -9.51 -26.64
N ALA A 13 -12.94 -9.26 -26.14
CA ALA A 13 -11.73 -9.93 -26.60
C ALA A 13 -11.80 -11.46 -26.36
N LEU A 14 -12.29 -11.89 -25.20
CA LEU A 14 -12.46 -13.31 -24.88
C LEU A 14 -13.51 -13.99 -25.78
N ARG A 15 -14.59 -13.29 -26.15
CA ARG A 15 -15.56 -13.81 -27.13
C ARG A 15 -14.92 -14.04 -28.50
N MET A 16 -14.03 -13.16 -28.94
CA MET A 16 -13.25 -13.34 -30.17
C MET A 16 -12.29 -14.52 -30.05
N LEU A 17 -11.54 -14.60 -28.94
CA LEU A 17 -10.59 -15.70 -28.68
C LEU A 17 -11.26 -17.08 -28.72
N ARG A 18 -12.50 -17.19 -28.22
CA ARG A 18 -13.26 -18.45 -28.24
C ARG A 18 -13.70 -18.88 -29.65
N LYS A 19 -13.76 -17.96 -30.62
CA LYS A 19 -14.01 -18.31 -32.03
C LYS A 19 -12.80 -19.01 -32.64
N GLU A 20 -11.61 -18.48 -32.37
CA GLU A 20 -10.34 -19.04 -32.86
C GLU A 20 -9.91 -20.31 -32.10
N PHE A 21 -10.19 -20.36 -30.79
CA PHE A 21 -9.83 -21.48 -29.93
C PHE A 21 -11.05 -22.06 -29.21
N PRO A 22 -11.89 -22.88 -29.88
CA PRO A 22 -13.15 -23.39 -29.32
C PRO A 22 -13.01 -24.24 -28.06
N ARG A 23 -11.82 -24.82 -27.83
CA ARG A 23 -11.51 -25.62 -26.63
C ARG A 23 -11.21 -24.78 -25.38
N VAL A 24 -10.95 -23.48 -25.53
CA VAL A 24 -10.67 -22.59 -24.40
C VAL A 24 -11.94 -22.38 -23.57
N ARG A 25 -11.82 -22.59 -22.26
CA ARG A 25 -12.88 -22.31 -21.29
C ARG A 25 -12.47 -21.12 -20.41
N VAL A 26 -13.27 -20.06 -20.47
CA VAL A 26 -13.12 -18.91 -19.57
C VAL A 26 -13.77 -19.27 -18.24
N ILE A 27 -12.96 -19.39 -17.18
CA ILE A 27 -13.44 -19.69 -15.83
C ILE A 27 -13.95 -18.42 -15.15
N SER A 28 -13.20 -17.33 -15.27
CA SER A 28 -13.54 -16.01 -14.72
C SER A 28 -12.93 -14.92 -15.59
N LEU A 29 -13.59 -13.76 -15.69
CA LEU A 29 -13.01 -12.57 -16.32
C LEU A 29 -11.84 -11.98 -15.53
N SER A 30 -11.84 -12.17 -14.21
CA SER A 30 -10.76 -11.75 -13.32
C SER A 30 -10.18 -12.97 -12.60
N GLY A 31 -8.96 -13.33 -12.98
CA GLY A 31 -8.19 -14.42 -12.35
C GLY A 31 -7.24 -13.93 -11.26
N ASN A 32 -7.48 -12.76 -10.68
CA ASN A 32 -6.58 -12.07 -9.73
C ASN A 32 -5.20 -11.67 -10.27
N MET A 33 -4.94 -11.82 -11.57
CA MET A 33 -3.75 -11.32 -12.27
C MET A 33 -3.90 -9.87 -12.76
N CYS A 34 -4.91 -9.15 -12.27
CA CYS A 34 -5.07 -7.72 -12.54
C CYS A 34 -3.98 -6.88 -11.84
N SER A 35 -3.74 -6.93 -10.52
CA SER A 35 -4.57 -7.42 -9.39
C SER A 35 -5.39 -6.26 -8.80
N ASP A 36 -6.71 -6.39 -8.61
CA ASP A 36 -7.57 -5.30 -8.10
C ASP A 36 -7.86 -5.37 -6.60
N LYS A 37 -7.49 -4.36 -5.82
CA LYS A 37 -7.80 -4.22 -4.38
C LYS A 37 -7.11 -5.26 -3.51
N LYS A 38 -5.96 -5.77 -3.97
CA LYS A 38 -5.15 -6.77 -3.25
C LYS A 38 -3.67 -6.46 -3.47
N PRO A 39 -2.85 -6.49 -2.39
CA PRO A 39 -1.43 -6.26 -2.53
C PRO A 39 -0.83 -7.30 -3.48
N SER A 40 -0.11 -6.85 -4.51
CA SER A 40 0.42 -7.74 -5.55
C SER A 40 1.67 -7.19 -6.21
N SER A 41 2.72 -8.00 -6.26
CA SER A 41 3.99 -7.63 -6.90
C SER A 41 3.85 -7.26 -8.37
N ILE A 42 2.86 -7.82 -9.08
CA ILE A 42 2.62 -7.50 -10.49
C ILE A 42 2.31 -6.02 -10.69
N ASN A 43 1.52 -5.41 -9.79
CA ASN A 43 1.13 -4.01 -9.87
C ASN A 43 2.34 -3.09 -9.67
N TYR A 44 3.28 -3.49 -8.81
CA TYR A 44 4.46 -2.68 -8.50
C TYR A 44 5.53 -2.77 -9.60
N ILE A 45 5.66 -3.94 -10.22
CA ILE A 45 6.68 -4.20 -11.26
C ILE A 45 6.22 -3.70 -12.62
N LEU A 46 4.95 -3.97 -13.00
CA LEU A 46 4.43 -3.64 -14.33
C LEU A 46 3.61 -2.35 -14.35
N GLY A 47 3.27 -1.81 -13.17
CA GLY A 47 2.37 -0.67 -13.04
C GLY A 47 0.90 -1.05 -13.21
N ARG A 48 0.01 -0.19 -12.70
CA ARG A 48 -1.45 -0.33 -12.89
C ARG A 48 -2.16 1.02 -12.74
N GLY A 49 -2.92 1.43 -13.74
CA GLY A 49 -3.48 2.79 -13.74
C GLY A 49 -2.42 3.80 -14.16
N LYS A 50 -2.00 4.70 -13.27
CA LYS A 50 -0.96 5.70 -13.55
C LYS A 50 0.30 5.42 -12.73
N SER A 51 1.44 5.39 -13.42
CA SER A 51 2.77 5.38 -12.79
C SER A 51 3.28 6.82 -12.73
N VAL A 52 3.55 7.31 -11.53
CA VAL A 52 3.93 8.72 -11.31
C VAL A 52 5.18 8.80 -10.45
N LEU A 53 6.09 9.69 -10.84
CA LEU A 53 7.22 10.13 -10.03
C LEU A 53 7.06 11.62 -9.75
N ALA A 54 7.24 12.01 -8.49
CA ALA A 54 7.32 13.40 -8.08
C ALA A 54 8.63 13.62 -7.32
N GLU A 55 9.32 14.72 -7.61
CA GLU A 55 10.61 15.08 -7.01
C GLU A 55 10.64 16.56 -6.66
N VAL A 56 11.36 16.89 -5.59
CA VAL A 56 11.69 18.26 -5.19
C VAL A 56 13.13 18.34 -4.69
N ARG A 57 13.78 19.48 -4.95
CA ARG A 57 15.10 19.82 -4.40
C ARG A 57 14.93 20.94 -3.38
N ILE A 58 15.29 20.69 -2.12
CA ILE A 58 15.08 21.62 -1.00
C ILE A 58 16.42 22.01 -0.37
N PRO A 59 16.80 23.30 -0.45
CA PRO A 59 17.96 23.84 0.27
C PRO A 59 17.91 23.59 1.78
N GLU A 60 19.07 23.39 2.40
CA GLU A 60 19.17 23.11 3.84
C GLU A 60 18.61 24.25 4.72
N ASP A 61 18.81 25.51 4.34
CA ASP A 61 18.28 26.66 5.07
C ASP A 61 16.74 26.63 5.18
N ILE A 62 16.05 26.25 4.09
CA ILE A 62 14.59 26.08 4.08
C ILE A 62 14.17 24.91 4.98
N LEU A 63 14.91 23.79 4.95
CA LEU A 63 14.64 22.63 5.80
C LEU A 63 14.82 22.96 7.28
N GLN A 64 15.91 23.64 7.64
CA GLN A 64 16.16 24.05 9.02
C GLN A 64 15.12 25.09 9.49
N ALA A 65 14.74 26.03 8.63
CA ALA A 65 13.75 27.04 8.95
C ALA A 65 12.34 26.44 9.13
N SER A 66 11.94 25.50 8.27
CA SER A 66 10.54 25.00 8.22
C SER A 66 10.34 23.68 8.95
N LEU A 67 11.24 22.72 8.71
CA LEU A 67 11.13 21.33 9.17
C LEU A 67 12.08 21.00 10.33
N LYS A 68 12.93 21.94 10.75
CA LYS A 68 13.85 21.84 11.89
C LYS A 68 14.79 20.62 11.81
N THR A 69 15.13 20.20 10.59
CA THR A 69 16.00 19.07 10.29
C THR A 69 17.00 19.44 9.18
N THR A 70 17.88 18.52 8.81
CA THR A 70 18.93 18.70 7.79
C THR A 70 18.86 17.61 6.72
N PRO A 71 19.38 17.83 5.49
CA PRO A 71 19.39 16.81 4.44
C PRO A 71 20.00 15.46 4.89
N GLN A 72 21.13 15.52 5.59
CA GLN A 72 21.89 14.37 6.10
C GLN A 72 21.01 13.49 7.00
N ARG A 73 20.27 14.12 7.91
CA ARG A 73 19.43 13.45 8.91
C ARG A 73 18.24 12.77 8.24
N LEU A 74 17.55 13.48 7.34
CA LEU A 74 16.43 12.93 6.59
C LEU A 74 16.84 11.77 5.68
N ALA A 75 17.95 11.90 4.94
CA ALA A 75 18.47 10.83 4.09
C ALA A 75 18.80 9.57 4.91
N ARG A 76 19.48 9.74 6.06
CA ARG A 76 19.79 8.64 6.99
C ARG A 76 18.52 7.97 7.55
N LEU A 77 17.53 8.77 7.93
CA LEU A 77 16.27 8.27 8.46
C LEU A 77 15.49 7.50 7.38
N ALA A 78 15.42 8.01 6.15
CA ALA A 78 14.76 7.32 5.04
C ALA A 78 15.40 5.96 4.75
N LEU A 79 16.73 5.89 4.72
CA LEU A 79 17.44 4.63 4.55
C LEU A 79 17.13 3.63 5.69
N SER A 80 17.12 4.10 6.94
CA SER A 80 16.91 3.24 8.10
C SER A 80 15.45 2.78 8.23
N LYS A 81 14.49 3.68 8.05
CA LYS A 81 13.06 3.42 8.23
C LYS A 81 12.41 2.90 6.96
N ASN A 82 12.40 3.70 5.90
CA ASN A 82 11.60 3.43 4.70
C ASN A 82 12.21 2.30 3.88
N PHE A 83 13.54 2.11 3.91
CA PHE A 83 14.20 0.99 3.25
C PHE A 83 14.45 -0.18 4.21
N ALA A 84 15.43 -0.07 5.10
CA ALA A 84 15.87 -1.20 5.92
C ALA A 84 14.75 -1.72 6.83
N GLY A 85 14.00 -0.84 7.49
CA GLY A 85 12.85 -1.21 8.30
C GLY A 85 11.76 -1.93 7.51
N SER A 86 11.38 -1.40 6.34
CA SER A 86 10.39 -2.03 5.46
C SER A 86 10.85 -3.38 4.93
N ALA A 87 12.13 -3.52 4.60
CA ALA A 87 12.73 -4.79 4.19
C ALA A 87 12.69 -5.83 5.32
N MET A 88 13.06 -5.43 6.54
CA MET A 88 12.98 -6.29 7.73
C MET A 88 11.54 -6.71 8.07
N ALA A 89 10.58 -5.83 7.81
CA ALA A 89 9.15 -6.13 7.98
C ALA A 89 8.56 -6.98 6.84
N CYS A 90 9.37 -7.39 5.85
CA CYS A 90 8.93 -8.11 4.65
C CYS A 90 7.80 -7.38 3.91
N SER A 91 7.87 -6.05 3.84
CA SER A 91 6.95 -5.27 3.02
C SER A 91 7.05 -5.72 1.55
N PRO A 92 5.92 -5.88 0.84
CA PRO A 92 5.92 -6.46 -0.50
C PRO A 92 6.55 -5.48 -1.52
N GLY A 93 7.81 -5.73 -1.86
CA GLY A 93 8.57 -4.92 -2.81
C GLY A 93 8.64 -3.45 -2.39
N MET A 94 8.51 -2.55 -3.37
CA MET A 94 8.53 -1.10 -3.13
C MET A 94 7.26 -0.56 -2.45
N ALA A 95 6.19 -1.35 -2.33
CA ALA A 95 4.88 -0.84 -1.92
C ALA A 95 4.85 -0.29 -0.48
N GLY A 96 5.69 -0.82 0.40
CA GLY A 96 5.79 -0.39 1.79
C GLY A 96 6.97 0.55 2.07
N CYS A 97 7.75 0.95 1.07
CA CYS A 97 8.96 1.75 1.28
C CYS A 97 8.68 3.26 1.42
N ASN A 98 7.73 3.60 2.29
CA ASN A 98 7.27 4.96 2.56
C ASN A 98 6.89 5.11 4.05
N ALA A 99 6.59 6.33 4.49
CA ALA A 99 6.18 6.58 5.86
C ALA A 99 4.66 6.44 6.06
N HIS A 100 3.85 7.12 5.25
CA HIS A 100 2.39 7.14 5.38
C HIS A 100 1.64 7.52 4.10
N ALA A 101 2.12 7.10 2.91
CA ALA A 101 1.48 7.42 1.64
C ALA A 101 -0.03 7.07 1.64
N ALA A 102 -0.40 5.96 2.28
CA ALA A 102 -1.79 5.52 2.43
C ALA A 102 -2.71 6.54 3.12
N ASN A 103 -2.21 7.33 4.09
CA ASN A 103 -3.02 8.35 4.75
C ASN A 103 -3.46 9.44 3.76
N ILE A 104 -2.51 9.92 2.96
CA ILE A 104 -2.78 10.99 1.98
C ILE A 104 -3.67 10.46 0.87
N VAL A 105 -3.37 9.28 0.33
CA VAL A 105 -4.18 8.64 -0.71
C VAL A 105 -5.61 8.40 -0.23
N ALA A 106 -5.80 7.84 0.97
CA ALA A 106 -7.13 7.61 1.53
C ALA A 106 -7.93 8.90 1.73
N ALA A 107 -7.29 9.95 2.26
CA ALA A 107 -7.93 11.24 2.48
C ALA A 107 -8.41 11.88 1.16
N VAL A 108 -7.53 11.91 0.16
CA VAL A 108 -7.87 12.46 -1.17
C VAL A 108 -8.92 11.58 -1.86
N PHE A 109 -8.80 10.26 -1.77
CA PHE A 109 -9.78 9.33 -2.36
C PHE A 109 -11.18 9.53 -1.79
N ALA A 110 -11.28 9.67 -0.46
CA ALA A 110 -12.54 9.93 0.21
C ALA A 110 -13.15 11.28 -0.22
N ALA A 111 -12.33 12.34 -0.25
CA ALA A 111 -12.78 13.69 -0.61
C ALA A 111 -13.23 13.78 -2.08
N THR A 112 -12.62 13.02 -2.97
CA THR A 112 -12.79 13.15 -4.43
C THR A 112 -13.61 12.02 -5.06
N GLY A 113 -14.18 11.13 -4.24
CA GLY A 113 -15.08 10.08 -4.72
C GLY A 113 -14.40 8.96 -5.49
N GLN A 114 -13.13 8.69 -5.20
CA GLN A 114 -12.41 7.52 -5.74
C GLN A 114 -12.86 6.23 -5.04
N ASP A 115 -12.42 5.09 -5.54
CA ASP A 115 -12.69 3.80 -4.92
C ASP A 115 -11.75 3.56 -3.73
N LEU A 116 -12.27 3.68 -2.51
CA LEU A 116 -11.48 3.54 -1.28
C LEU A 116 -10.82 2.17 -1.12
N ALA A 117 -11.37 1.10 -1.71
CA ALA A 117 -10.73 -0.21 -1.64
C ALA A 117 -9.44 -0.25 -2.47
N GLN A 118 -9.27 0.65 -3.44
CA GLN A 118 -8.07 0.77 -4.26
C GLN A 118 -6.94 1.53 -3.56
N VAL A 119 -7.15 2.04 -2.34
CA VAL A 119 -6.06 2.55 -1.49
C VAL A 119 -4.99 1.46 -1.29
N VAL A 120 -5.40 0.19 -1.20
CA VAL A 120 -4.50 -0.97 -1.06
C VAL A 120 -3.38 -0.97 -2.12
N ASP A 121 -3.73 -0.67 -3.37
CA ASP A 121 -2.79 -0.65 -4.49
C ASP A 121 -2.23 0.76 -4.72
N SER A 122 -3.09 1.78 -4.67
CA SER A 122 -2.72 3.17 -4.97
C SER A 122 -1.83 3.81 -3.92
N SER A 123 -1.70 3.23 -2.71
CA SER A 123 -0.76 3.69 -1.70
C SER A 123 0.64 3.09 -1.83
N ALA A 124 0.86 2.19 -2.79
CA ALA A 124 2.19 1.66 -3.03
C ALA A 124 3.14 2.79 -3.45
N CYS A 125 4.15 3.04 -2.62
CA CYS A 125 5.02 4.20 -2.77
C CYS A 125 6.43 3.87 -2.31
N LEU A 126 7.42 4.23 -3.14
CA LEU A 126 8.82 4.32 -2.75
C LEU A 126 9.17 5.78 -2.47
N THR A 127 9.57 6.09 -1.24
CA THR A 127 10.06 7.42 -0.85
C THR A 127 11.58 7.39 -0.73
N MET A 128 12.27 8.23 -1.49
CA MET A 128 13.73 8.35 -1.48
C MET A 128 14.16 9.76 -1.10
N PHE A 129 15.10 9.82 -0.15
CA PHE A 129 15.75 11.05 0.28
C PHE A 129 17.25 10.91 0.10
N GLU A 130 17.83 11.82 -0.67
CA GLU A 130 19.26 11.89 -0.95
C GLU A 130 19.79 13.27 -0.60
N GLN A 131 21.03 13.32 -0.12
CA GLN A 131 21.74 14.57 0.09
C GLN A 131 22.67 14.80 -1.10
N GLU A 132 22.65 16.02 -1.62
CA GLU A 132 23.60 16.48 -2.61
C GLU A 132 24.36 17.69 -2.05
N GLU A 133 25.69 17.69 -2.16
CA GLU A 133 26.49 18.86 -1.88
C GLU A 133 26.52 19.80 -3.10
N THR A 134 26.27 21.08 -2.88
CA THR A 134 26.33 22.11 -3.91
C THR A 134 27.29 23.21 -3.51
N GLU A 135 27.68 24.08 -4.45
CA GLU A 135 28.52 25.26 -4.16
C GLU A 135 27.91 26.19 -3.10
N LYS A 136 26.58 26.14 -2.92
CA LYS A 136 25.83 26.98 -1.98
C LYS A 136 25.49 26.29 -0.66
N GLY A 137 25.97 25.07 -0.45
CA GLY A 137 25.67 24.22 0.72
C GLY A 137 24.93 22.94 0.34
N SER A 138 24.47 22.20 1.35
CA SER A 138 23.79 20.92 1.13
C SER A 138 22.32 21.11 0.72
N VAL A 139 21.84 20.21 -0.14
CA VAL A 139 20.46 20.17 -0.64
C VAL A 139 19.90 18.77 -0.40
N LEU A 140 18.62 18.69 -0.04
CA LEU A 140 17.87 17.44 -0.03
C LEU A 140 17.18 17.26 -1.38
N ILE A 141 17.41 16.13 -2.04
CA ILE A 141 16.58 15.64 -3.13
C ILE A 141 15.58 14.67 -2.52
N ALA A 142 14.30 14.98 -2.64
CA ALA A 142 13.22 14.17 -2.11
C ALA A 142 12.28 13.74 -3.22
N SER A 143 12.03 12.45 -3.33
CA SER A 143 11.15 11.90 -4.36
C SER A 143 10.23 10.82 -3.83
N VAL A 144 9.09 10.67 -4.53
CA VAL A 144 8.16 9.56 -4.38
C VAL A 144 7.89 8.94 -5.73
N THR A 145 7.86 7.60 -5.78
CA THR A 145 7.47 6.82 -6.96
C THR A 145 6.26 5.97 -6.64
N MET A 146 5.16 6.20 -7.36
CA MET A 146 3.87 5.54 -7.18
C MET A 146 3.47 4.82 -8.48
N PRO A 147 3.76 3.51 -8.62
CA PRO A 147 3.63 2.81 -9.90
C PRO A 147 2.20 2.37 -10.23
N CYS A 148 1.30 2.32 -9.25
CA CYS A 148 -0.03 1.75 -9.43
C CYS A 148 -1.17 2.64 -8.93
N LEU A 149 -1.15 3.91 -9.32
CA LEU A 149 -2.12 4.92 -8.89
C LEU A 149 -3.42 4.85 -9.72
N GLU A 150 -4.50 4.37 -9.11
CA GLU A 150 -5.76 4.08 -9.80
C GLU A 150 -6.80 5.20 -9.63
N VAL A 151 -6.57 6.33 -10.30
CA VAL A 151 -7.46 7.50 -10.18
C VAL A 151 -8.31 7.74 -11.42
N GLY A 152 -9.46 8.38 -11.24
CA GLY A 152 -10.29 8.90 -12.32
C GLY A 152 -11.05 10.15 -11.90
N VAL A 153 -11.35 11.01 -12.87
CA VAL A 153 -12.14 12.24 -12.63
C VAL A 153 -13.58 12.12 -13.12
N ILE A 154 -13.91 11.08 -13.87
CA ILE A 154 -15.24 10.81 -14.42
C ILE A 154 -15.69 9.40 -14.01
N GLY A 155 -16.92 9.30 -13.50
CA GLY A 155 -17.58 8.04 -13.16
C GLY A 155 -17.44 7.63 -11.70
N GLY A 156 -18.16 6.58 -11.29
CA GLY A 156 -18.18 6.14 -9.90
C GLY A 156 -18.66 7.24 -8.94
N GLY A 157 -17.95 7.42 -7.83
CA GLY A 157 -18.26 8.41 -6.80
C GLY A 157 -17.96 9.85 -7.19
N THR A 158 -17.19 10.10 -8.27
CA THR A 158 -16.83 11.47 -8.68
C THR A 158 -18.03 12.29 -9.15
N ARG A 159 -19.15 11.62 -9.51
CA ARG A 159 -20.40 12.26 -9.95
C ARG A 159 -21.20 12.89 -8.82
N LEU A 160 -20.88 12.57 -7.57
CA LEU A 160 -21.59 13.11 -6.42
C LEU A 160 -21.25 14.60 -6.25
N PRO A 161 -22.22 15.48 -5.95
CA PRO A 161 -21.99 16.93 -5.96
C PRO A 161 -20.84 17.40 -5.06
N ALA A 162 -20.70 16.83 -3.85
CA ALA A 162 -19.64 17.19 -2.92
C ALA A 162 -18.24 16.79 -3.44
N GLN A 163 -18.11 15.55 -3.93
CA GLN A 163 -16.88 15.01 -4.49
C GLN A 163 -16.46 15.76 -5.75
N GLN A 164 -17.43 16.11 -6.62
CA GLN A 164 -17.17 16.92 -7.80
C GLN A 164 -16.69 18.32 -7.43
N ALA A 165 -17.26 18.95 -6.39
CA ALA A 165 -16.78 20.23 -5.90
C ALA A 165 -15.31 20.15 -5.45
N CYS A 166 -14.92 19.09 -4.73
CA CYS A 166 -13.52 18.86 -4.35
C CYS A 166 -12.60 18.68 -5.57
N ILE A 167 -13.03 17.97 -6.61
CA ILE A 167 -12.27 17.83 -7.87
C ILE A 167 -12.11 19.19 -8.56
N ASN A 168 -13.18 19.98 -8.62
CA ASN A 168 -13.15 21.29 -9.27
C ASN A 168 -12.21 22.28 -8.58
N LEU A 169 -12.01 22.16 -7.26
CA LEU A 169 -11.05 22.98 -6.51
C LEU A 169 -9.59 22.75 -6.93
N MET A 170 -9.28 21.61 -7.56
CA MET A 170 -7.91 21.28 -7.98
C MET A 170 -7.53 21.87 -9.34
N ASP A 171 -8.46 22.53 -10.03
CA ASP A 171 -8.23 23.19 -11.32
C ASP A 171 -7.46 22.31 -12.31
N LEU A 172 -8.03 21.12 -12.56
CA LEU A 172 -7.37 20.10 -13.37
C LEU A 172 -7.30 20.52 -14.85
N ASP A 173 -6.25 20.07 -15.51
CA ASP A 173 -6.04 20.31 -16.93
C ASP A 173 -7.09 19.53 -17.71
N LEU A 174 -7.85 20.20 -18.58
CA LEU A 174 -8.95 19.60 -19.31
C LEU A 174 -8.48 18.60 -20.37
N GLU A 175 -7.26 18.71 -20.88
CA GLU A 175 -6.72 17.76 -21.86
C GLU A 175 -6.33 16.44 -21.19
N SER A 176 -5.73 16.52 -20.00
CA SER A 176 -5.18 15.37 -19.28
C SER A 176 -5.64 15.26 -17.82
N PRO A 177 -6.95 15.39 -17.49
CA PRO A 177 -7.39 15.67 -16.12
C PRO A 177 -7.05 14.54 -15.15
N SER A 178 -7.15 13.29 -15.59
CA SER A 178 -6.79 12.14 -14.75
C SER A 178 -5.26 11.97 -14.58
N GLU A 179 -4.44 12.53 -15.46
CA GLU A 179 -2.97 12.55 -15.31
C GLU A 179 -2.54 13.72 -14.44
N HIS A 180 -3.12 14.90 -14.64
CA HIS A 180 -2.91 16.05 -13.76
C HIS A 180 -3.32 15.70 -12.32
N PHE A 181 -4.47 15.05 -12.11
CA PHE A 181 -4.88 14.61 -10.78
C PHE A 181 -3.88 13.62 -10.15
N ALA A 182 -3.36 12.66 -10.93
CA ALA A 182 -2.37 11.71 -10.42
C ALA A 182 -1.04 12.40 -10.02
N ARG A 183 -0.60 13.40 -10.81
CA ARG A 183 0.58 14.23 -10.51
C ARG A 183 0.39 15.05 -9.22
N LEU A 184 -0.78 15.69 -9.06
CA LEU A 184 -1.10 16.44 -7.84
C LEU A 184 -1.14 15.53 -6.62
N LEU A 185 -1.73 14.35 -6.73
CA LEU A 185 -1.77 13.39 -5.63
C LEU A 185 -0.36 12.90 -5.24
N ALA A 186 0.50 12.60 -6.21
CA ALA A 186 1.89 12.24 -5.92
C ALA A 186 2.65 13.40 -5.23
N ALA A 187 2.44 14.64 -5.65
CA ALA A 187 3.01 15.81 -4.99
C ALA A 187 2.51 15.99 -3.55
N LEU A 188 1.22 15.73 -3.28
CA LEU A 188 0.66 15.75 -1.93
C LEU A 188 1.24 14.63 -1.06
N VAL A 189 1.45 13.45 -1.62
CA VAL A 189 2.13 12.33 -0.93
C VAL A 189 3.56 12.75 -0.58
N LEU A 190 4.32 13.30 -1.52
CA LEU A 190 5.69 13.80 -1.27
C LEU A 190 5.73 14.84 -0.13
N ALA A 191 4.81 15.79 -0.13
CA ALA A 191 4.70 16.79 0.93
C ALA A 191 4.38 16.15 2.29
N GLY A 192 3.46 15.17 2.31
CA GLY A 192 3.13 14.40 3.51
C GLY A 192 4.34 13.61 4.03
N GLU A 193 5.07 12.93 3.14
CA GLU A 193 6.26 12.15 3.48
C GLU A 193 7.35 13.05 4.09
N LEU A 194 7.65 14.18 3.46
CA LEU A 194 8.60 15.18 3.99
C LEU A 194 8.22 15.64 5.40
N SER A 195 6.94 15.99 5.61
CA SER A 195 6.45 16.48 6.89
C SER A 195 6.55 15.42 7.99
N LEU A 196 6.10 14.18 7.73
CA LEU A 196 6.14 13.12 8.74
C LEU A 196 7.57 12.68 9.04
N MET A 197 8.42 12.55 8.03
CA MET A 197 9.81 12.14 8.21
C MET A 197 10.59 13.19 9.01
N ALA A 198 10.34 14.49 8.78
CA ALA A 198 10.91 15.54 9.61
C ALA A 198 10.45 15.45 11.07
N ALA A 199 9.14 15.28 11.30
CA ALA A 199 8.60 15.14 12.67
C ALA A 199 9.12 13.90 13.42
N LEU A 200 9.42 12.82 12.69
CA LEU A 200 10.06 11.62 13.24
C LEU A 200 11.52 11.89 13.61
N ASP A 201 12.26 12.62 12.77
CA ASP A 201 13.65 12.96 13.01
C ASP A 201 13.83 13.94 14.19
N THR A 202 12.92 14.89 14.36
CA THR A 202 12.98 15.88 15.46
C THR A 202 12.36 15.38 16.77
N SER A 203 11.82 14.17 16.80
CA SER A 203 11.02 13.62 17.92
C SER A 203 9.74 14.39 18.25
N ASP A 204 9.25 15.23 17.33
CA ASP A 204 8.02 16.02 17.49
C ASP A 204 6.73 15.21 17.25
N LEU A 205 6.82 13.97 16.76
CA LEU A 205 5.62 13.21 16.43
C LEU A 205 4.68 13.01 17.63
N VAL A 206 5.23 12.71 18.81
CA VAL A 206 4.44 12.50 20.03
C VAL A 206 3.82 13.81 20.51
N SER A 207 4.58 14.92 20.47
CA SER A 207 4.08 16.24 20.90
C SER A 207 2.96 16.75 19.96
N ALA A 208 3.12 16.56 18.65
CA ALA A 208 2.11 16.91 17.65
C ALA A 208 0.84 16.05 17.78
N HIS A 209 0.97 14.73 17.96
CA HIS A 209 -0.19 13.85 18.21
C HIS A 209 -0.95 14.22 19.48
N MET A 210 -0.25 14.56 20.56
CA MET A 210 -0.88 14.98 21.81
C MET A 210 -1.59 16.34 21.69
N LYS A 211 -1.09 17.25 20.85
CA LYS A 211 -1.65 18.59 20.66
C LYS A 211 -2.82 18.64 19.66
N LEU A 212 -2.79 17.83 18.60
CA LEU A 212 -3.74 17.93 17.48
C LEU A 212 -4.69 16.73 17.34
N ASN A 213 -4.25 15.51 17.69
CA ASN A 213 -5.06 14.30 17.55
C ASN A 213 -5.81 13.91 18.83
N ARG A 214 -5.49 14.53 19.97
CA ARG A 214 -6.38 14.57 21.12
C ARG A 214 -7.08 15.91 21.07
N ALA A 215 -8.40 15.93 20.92
CA ALA A 215 -9.17 17.12 21.28
C ALA A 215 -8.72 17.49 22.70
N ALA A 216 -8.05 18.63 22.87
CA ALA A 216 -7.82 19.21 24.18
C ALA A 216 -9.17 19.14 24.89
N GLY A 217 -9.24 18.39 26.00
CA GLY A 217 -10.48 18.00 26.63
C GLY A 217 -11.30 19.21 27.06
N GLN A 218 -12.04 19.81 26.12
CA GLN A 218 -13.30 20.45 26.43
C GLN A 218 -14.19 19.28 26.81
N GLY A 219 -14.38 19.09 28.11
CA GLY A 219 -15.35 18.17 28.65
C GLY A 219 -16.74 18.53 28.15
N SER A 220 -17.08 18.11 26.95
CA SER A 220 -18.46 17.94 26.55
C SER A 220 -18.96 16.79 27.40
N LYS A 221 -19.70 17.12 28.46
CA LYS A 221 -20.59 16.17 29.12
C LYS A 221 -21.52 15.64 28.04
N LEU A 222 -21.16 14.53 27.43
CA LEU A 222 -22.08 13.69 26.68
C LEU A 222 -23.16 13.30 27.67
N GLN A 223 -24.27 14.04 27.66
CA GLN A 223 -25.50 13.60 28.30
C GLN A 223 -25.94 12.36 27.52
N VAL A 224 -25.63 11.19 28.07
CA VAL A 224 -26.26 9.94 27.67
C VAL A 224 -27.73 10.11 28.04
N LYS A 225 -28.56 10.53 27.07
CA LYS A 225 -30.00 10.35 27.19
C LYS A 225 -30.24 8.84 27.19
N GLU A 226 -30.72 8.32 28.31
CA GLU A 226 -31.25 6.95 28.38
C GLU A 226 -32.28 6.80 27.26
N VAL A 227 -31.94 5.99 26.25
CA VAL A 227 -32.90 5.54 25.25
C VAL A 227 -33.78 4.51 25.96
N SER A 228 -34.95 4.97 26.40
CA SER A 228 -35.99 4.12 26.98
C SER A 228 -36.37 2.99 26.01
N LYS A 229 -35.99 1.76 26.39
CA LYS A 229 -36.59 0.46 26.07
C LYS A 229 -37.25 0.33 24.68
N LEU A 230 -36.45 -0.01 23.67
CA LEU A 230 -36.91 -0.76 22.49
C LEU A 230 -36.74 -2.26 22.76
N PRO A 231 -37.74 -3.12 22.49
CA PRO A 231 -37.68 -4.54 22.81
C PRO A 231 -36.70 -5.27 21.87
N LEU A 232 -35.47 -5.47 22.35
CA LEU A 232 -34.48 -6.41 21.83
C LEU A 232 -34.95 -7.85 22.09
N ASN A 233 -35.78 -8.42 21.22
CA ASN A 233 -36.12 -9.86 21.27
C ASN A 233 -36.53 -10.44 19.90
N ARG A 234 -35.79 -10.15 18.82
CA ARG A 234 -36.00 -10.84 17.52
C ARG A 234 -34.74 -11.21 16.70
N PHE A 235 -33.55 -11.29 17.31
CA PHE A 235 -32.34 -11.72 16.57
C PHE A 235 -31.37 -12.57 17.41
N SER A 236 -31.82 -13.70 17.97
CA SER A 236 -30.97 -14.56 18.81
C SER A 236 -30.86 -16.03 18.37
N THR A 237 -30.83 -16.33 17.07
CA THR A 237 -30.59 -17.74 16.63
C THR A 237 -29.59 -17.96 15.50
N LEU A 238 -28.89 -16.94 14.98
CA LEU A 238 -27.87 -17.16 13.93
C LEU A 238 -26.43 -16.74 14.27
N HIS A 239 -26.20 -16.04 15.38
CA HIS A 239 -24.87 -15.46 15.68
C HIS A 239 -24.02 -16.26 16.69
N GLN A 240 -24.52 -17.39 17.20
CA GLN A 240 -23.81 -18.19 18.23
C GLN A 240 -23.08 -19.43 17.69
N ARG A 241 -22.94 -19.61 16.37
CA ARG A 241 -22.24 -20.77 15.78
C ARG A 241 -20.89 -20.48 15.12
N VAL A 242 -20.37 -19.26 15.15
CA VAL A 242 -19.10 -18.91 14.45
C VAL A 242 -17.97 -18.46 15.37
N LEU A 243 -18.19 -18.30 16.67
CA LEU A 243 -17.13 -17.89 17.61
C LEU A 243 -17.09 -18.84 18.80
N MET A 244 -16.33 -19.94 18.68
CA MET A 244 -15.63 -20.63 19.78
C MET A 244 -14.69 -21.70 19.19
N LYS A 245 -13.50 -21.25 18.77
CA LYS A 245 -12.25 -22.02 18.81
C LYS A 245 -11.10 -21.01 18.92
N GLN A 246 -11.08 -20.27 20.03
CA GLN A 246 -9.83 -19.76 20.59
C GLN A 246 -9.47 -20.71 21.72
N THR A 247 -8.55 -21.63 21.45
CA THR A 247 -7.93 -22.48 22.45
C THR A 247 -7.01 -21.60 23.29
N THR A 248 -7.35 -21.45 24.57
CA THR A 248 -6.47 -20.93 25.61
C THR A 248 -5.29 -21.90 25.79
N ILE A 249 -4.06 -21.40 25.61
CA ILE A 249 -2.84 -22.11 25.97
C ILE A 249 -2.72 -22.01 27.50
N ASN A 250 -2.94 -23.12 28.20
CA ASN A 250 -2.60 -23.27 29.62
C ASN A 250 -1.14 -23.71 29.72
N ASP A 251 -0.36 -22.98 30.51
CA ASP A 251 0.99 -23.37 30.92
C ASP A 251 0.94 -24.64 31.77
N SER A 252 1.40 -25.75 31.20
CA SER A 252 1.75 -26.99 31.90
C SER A 252 2.83 -27.70 31.09
N PRO A 253 3.90 -28.23 31.72
CA PRO A 253 5.01 -28.82 30.97
C PRO A 253 4.57 -30.12 30.28
N PRO A 254 4.98 -30.38 29.03
CA PRO A 254 4.53 -31.56 28.30
C PRO A 254 5.21 -32.82 28.82
N GLN A 255 4.40 -33.87 29.04
CA GLN A 255 4.88 -35.22 29.29
C GLN A 255 5.55 -35.78 28.03
N ALA A 256 6.78 -36.27 28.18
CA ALA A 256 7.56 -36.86 27.11
C ALA A 256 7.01 -38.24 26.72
N GLY A 257 6.65 -38.45 25.46
CA GLY A 257 6.39 -39.82 25.01
C GLY A 257 5.65 -40.07 23.70
N GLU A 258 5.61 -39.18 22.70
CA GLU A 258 5.02 -39.56 21.39
C GLU A 258 5.64 -38.85 20.14
N ASP A 259 6.35 -37.71 20.29
CA ASP A 259 6.87 -36.94 19.14
C ASP A 259 8.18 -37.46 18.49
N VAL A 260 8.85 -38.47 19.06
CA VAL A 260 10.19 -38.90 18.59
C VAL A 260 10.12 -39.74 17.30
N GLN A 261 8.96 -40.32 16.96
CA GLN A 261 8.83 -41.13 15.74
C GLN A 261 8.58 -40.29 14.47
N GLU A 262 7.87 -39.17 14.59
CA GLU A 262 7.51 -38.34 13.44
C GLU A 262 8.70 -37.49 12.95
N GLU A 263 9.53 -37.00 13.88
CA GLU A 263 10.74 -36.25 13.57
C GLU A 263 11.84 -37.13 12.91
N ARG A 264 11.91 -38.40 13.28
CA ARG A 264 12.81 -39.39 12.65
C ARG A 264 12.38 -39.75 11.23
N ALA A 265 11.08 -39.76 10.94
CA ALA A 265 10.55 -39.97 9.59
C ALA A 265 10.83 -38.76 8.68
N ALA A 266 10.61 -37.54 9.18
CA ALA A 266 10.88 -36.30 8.45
C ALA A 266 12.38 -36.12 8.11
N THR A 267 13.27 -36.51 9.02
CA THR A 267 14.73 -36.45 8.81
C THR A 267 15.22 -37.46 7.76
N ARG A 268 14.62 -38.66 7.69
CA ARG A 268 14.90 -39.64 6.63
C ARG A 268 14.39 -39.19 5.26
N ALA A 269 13.25 -38.51 5.20
CA ALA A 269 12.72 -37.95 3.95
C ALA A 269 13.62 -36.82 3.39
N ARG A 270 14.14 -35.94 4.25
CA ARG A 270 15.07 -34.87 3.84
C ARG A 270 16.40 -35.40 3.30
N ARG A 271 16.94 -36.48 3.86
CA ARG A 271 18.18 -37.11 3.33
C ARG A 271 18.00 -37.77 1.96
N ARG A 272 16.80 -38.26 1.62
CA ARG A 272 16.52 -38.83 0.28
C ARG A 272 16.38 -37.78 -0.81
N LEU A 273 15.91 -36.58 -0.48
CA LEU A 273 15.78 -35.47 -1.43
C LEU A 273 17.14 -34.85 -1.77
N ALA A 274 18.06 -34.77 -0.80
CA ALA A 274 19.41 -34.25 -1.02
C ALA A 274 20.28 -35.16 -1.92
N SER A 275 20.02 -36.47 -1.98
CA SER A 275 20.78 -37.38 -2.86
C SER A 275 20.27 -37.45 -4.29
N HIS A 276 19.22 -36.70 -4.65
CA HIS A 276 18.71 -36.58 -6.02
C HIS A 276 19.07 -35.25 -6.69
N SER A 277 19.57 -34.26 -5.94
CA SER A 277 20.04 -32.98 -6.50
C SER A 277 21.43 -33.03 -7.11
N ASP A 278 22.23 -34.06 -6.77
CA ASP A 278 23.63 -34.18 -7.24
C ASP A 278 23.79 -34.84 -8.63
N GLN A 279 22.69 -35.11 -9.35
CA GLN A 279 22.73 -35.68 -10.71
C GLN A 279 22.28 -34.74 -11.84
N VAL A 280 22.10 -33.43 -11.58
CA VAL A 280 21.68 -32.46 -12.62
C VAL A 280 22.66 -31.27 -12.71
N SER A 281 23.96 -31.51 -12.58
CA SER A 281 25.01 -30.50 -12.79
C SER A 281 26.04 -30.95 -13.82
N SER A 282 25.61 -31.18 -15.07
CA SER A 282 26.51 -31.24 -16.23
C SER A 282 25.73 -31.01 -17.53
N LEU A 283 25.37 -29.76 -17.82
CA LEU A 283 24.94 -29.34 -19.15
C LEU A 283 25.69 -28.05 -19.50
N ASP A 284 26.77 -28.23 -20.26
CA ASP A 284 27.57 -27.19 -20.91
C ASP A 284 26.69 -26.37 -21.86
N VAL A 285 26.58 -25.06 -21.60
CA VAL A 285 26.01 -24.09 -22.55
C VAL A 285 27.16 -23.36 -23.22
N LYS A 286 27.49 -23.79 -24.44
CA LYS A 286 28.38 -23.05 -25.35
C LYS A 286 27.68 -21.77 -25.82
N HIS A 287 28.24 -20.62 -25.47
CA HIS A 287 27.94 -19.35 -26.11
C HIS A 287 28.41 -19.35 -27.56
N SER A 288 27.52 -19.03 -28.50
CA SER A 288 27.88 -18.55 -29.84
C SER A 288 27.01 -17.34 -30.14
N PHE A 289 27.62 -16.16 -30.15
CA PHE A 289 27.02 -14.92 -30.65
C PHE A 289 27.29 -14.81 -32.15
N MET A 290 26.22 -14.65 -32.94
CA MET A 290 26.17 -13.89 -34.19
C MET A 290 24.87 -13.10 -34.17
#